data_AF-A0A6P1F7L0-F1
#
_entry.id   AF-A0A6P1F7L0-F1
#
_cell.length_a   1.000
_cell.length_b   1.000
_cell.length_c   1.000
_cell.angle_alpha   90.00
_cell.angle_beta   90.00
_cell.angle_gamma   90.00
#
_symmetry.space_group_name_H-M   'P 1'
#
loop_
_entity.id
_entity.type
_entity.pdbx_description
1 polymer ?
#
loop_
_entity_poly.entity_id
_entity_poly.type
_entity_poly.pdbx_seq_one_letter_code
_entity_poly.pdbx_strand_id
1 'polypeptide(L)'
;MKWKTPTAVLAAASLAMVAAPSAFAATTECSTELGNTTIAGDLNVAAGETCVLGNVVVQGSITVGDDAWLDATSATIEGDVIGTDAYGISIDGTSVGGDVVSFSEGTRAGFLYLRDLTVGGMVEAGGIDVEFSDLSVDGSVSTDAANYVDVARTSVGGDATFAGSDFGVSVGGAIVGGSLTVSGSSRGVLLGANEDGSAAALGNTVGGNLVLSGNSGNVQLAGSTVGGRITLAENAPAVNFGAGNTAAGVDGDFTGTAAGAAGTGDQSVAVIVPEARDGELTWSLEGTSNLVNLGVAEEQGDHFAASGELVPVRVTDSRLAAPAWSVSAQISDFRAGSQTVSGKYLGWTPEVLENEGGAVAGAPVVSGFVSGDGLSTARVLGSAAAGHPAGSSVLGADLDLQLPLSVGTGTYTATLTLTALG
;
A
#
# COMPACT_ATOMS: atom_id res chain seq x y z
N MET A 1 68.63 17.99 59.40
CA MET A 1 67.82 16.80 59.77
C MET A 1 66.57 16.79 58.92
N LYS A 2 66.10 15.59 58.51
CA LYS A 2 64.94 15.27 57.64
C LYS A 2 65.23 15.42 56.13
N TRP A 3 64.98 14.48 55.22
CA TRP A 3 64.65 13.03 55.26
C TRP A 3 64.91 12.50 53.81
N LYS A 4 65.51 11.32 53.62
CA LYS A 4 65.48 10.55 52.35
C LYS A 4 64.09 9.90 52.19
N THR A 5 63.44 9.81 51.03
CA THR A 5 63.41 8.76 49.95
C THR A 5 61.98 8.81 49.34
N PRO A 6 61.57 8.09 48.27
CA PRO A 6 62.27 7.43 47.16
C PRO A 6 61.65 7.71 45.76
N THR A 7 62.33 7.18 44.75
CA THR A 7 61.95 7.02 43.34
C THR A 7 60.60 6.32 43.13
N ALA A 8 59.76 6.84 42.24
CA ALA A 8 58.63 6.13 41.64
C ALA A 8 58.77 6.17 40.11
N VAL A 9 58.86 4.98 39.52
CA VAL A 9 58.89 4.74 38.07
C VAL A 9 57.46 4.89 37.54
N LEU A 10 57.20 5.88 36.68
CA LEU A 10 55.98 5.92 35.87
C LEU A 10 56.26 5.21 34.54
N ALA A 11 55.61 4.07 34.34
CA ALA A 11 55.50 3.43 33.03
C ALA A 11 54.46 4.21 32.20
N ALA A 12 54.88 4.77 31.07
CA ALA A 12 53.98 5.37 30.09
C ALA A 12 53.30 4.25 29.28
N ALA A 13 52.02 4.00 29.53
CA ALA A 13 51.17 3.22 28.64
C ALA A 13 50.51 4.19 27.64
N SER A 14 51.00 4.20 26.41
CA SER A 14 50.39 4.90 25.29
C SER A 14 49.12 4.15 24.85
N LEU A 15 47.96 4.65 25.27
CA LEU A 15 46.65 4.24 24.74
C LEU A 15 46.49 4.85 23.35
N ALA A 16 46.64 4.05 22.30
CA ALA A 16 46.18 4.42 20.97
C ALA A 16 44.65 4.27 20.96
N MET A 17 43.91 5.37 21.04
CA MET A 17 42.48 5.35 20.73
C MET A 17 42.33 5.14 19.21
N VAL A 18 41.95 3.93 18.81
CA VAL A 18 41.38 3.70 17.48
C VAL A 18 39.97 4.26 17.54
N ALA A 19 39.77 5.49 17.04
CA ALA A 19 38.45 5.98 16.75
C ALA A 19 37.87 5.11 15.63
N ALA A 20 36.89 4.27 15.95
CA ALA A 20 36.09 3.63 14.92
C ALA A 20 35.37 4.76 14.14
N PRO A 21 35.40 4.76 12.80
CA PRO A 21 34.58 5.70 12.05
C PRO A 21 33.13 5.49 12.47
N SER A 22 32.45 6.56 12.89
CA SER A 22 31.00 6.57 12.99
C SER A 22 30.45 6.22 11.62
N ALA A 23 29.74 5.09 11.51
CA ALA A 23 29.03 4.73 10.29
C ALA A 23 27.87 5.73 10.13
N PHE A 24 28.09 6.77 9.32
CA PHE A 24 26.98 7.54 8.78
C PHE A 24 26.23 6.61 7.82
N ALA A 25 24.92 6.44 8.01
CA ALA A 25 24.09 5.77 7.02
C ALA A 25 24.28 6.51 5.69
N ALA A 26 24.54 5.79 4.61
CA ALA A 26 24.85 6.39 3.33
C ALA A 26 23.55 6.97 2.73
N THR A 27 23.57 8.24 2.33
CA THR A 27 22.49 8.82 1.54
C THR A 27 22.52 8.23 0.14
N THR A 28 21.36 7.76 -0.32
CA THR A 28 21.17 7.22 -1.67
C THR A 28 20.57 8.29 -2.56
N GLU A 29 21.24 8.61 -3.67
CA GLU A 29 20.69 9.52 -4.68
C GLU A 29 19.74 8.76 -5.59
N CYS A 30 18.53 9.29 -5.78
CA CYS A 30 17.53 8.72 -6.67
C CYS A 30 17.22 9.69 -7.82
N SER A 31 17.50 9.25 -9.05
CA SER A 31 17.19 9.97 -10.29
C SER A 31 16.48 9.08 -11.32
N THR A 32 16.07 7.88 -10.91
CA THR A 32 15.42 6.88 -11.75
C THR A 32 14.39 6.09 -10.95
N GLU A 33 13.83 5.05 -11.56
CA GLU A 33 13.00 4.06 -10.89
C GLU A 33 13.82 3.12 -10.00
N LEU A 34 13.33 2.84 -8.79
CA LEU A 34 13.84 1.84 -7.86
C LEU A 34 12.67 0.95 -7.41
N GLY A 35 12.86 -0.37 -7.41
CA GLY A 35 11.81 -1.27 -6.94
C GLY A 35 12.31 -2.55 -6.31
N ASN A 36 11.49 -3.14 -5.43
CA ASN A 36 11.74 -4.40 -4.71
C ASN A 36 13.10 -4.42 -3.97
N THR A 37 13.47 -3.30 -3.34
CA THR A 37 14.77 -3.13 -2.70
C THR A 37 14.66 -2.42 -1.35
N THR A 38 15.71 -2.53 -0.54
CA THR A 38 15.86 -1.81 0.73
C THR A 38 17.00 -0.82 0.62
N ILE A 39 16.74 0.43 0.97
CA ILE A 39 17.70 1.52 1.03
C ILE A 39 18.10 1.71 2.49
N ALA A 40 19.36 1.40 2.79
CA ALA A 40 19.92 1.55 4.12
C ALA A 40 20.33 3.01 4.36
N GLY A 41 19.44 3.79 4.98
CA GLY A 41 19.65 5.21 5.27
C GLY A 41 18.72 6.11 4.46
N ASP A 42 19.12 7.37 4.35
CA ASP A 42 18.32 8.41 3.70
C ASP A 42 18.32 8.28 2.17
N LEU A 43 17.27 8.78 1.55
CA LEU A 43 17.14 8.94 0.10
C LEU A 43 17.10 10.44 -0.23
N ASN A 44 17.86 10.86 -1.23
CA ASN A 44 17.80 12.21 -1.77
C ASN A 44 17.33 12.17 -3.23
N VAL A 45 16.30 12.94 -3.55
CA VAL A 45 15.89 13.25 -4.92
C VAL A 45 16.43 14.64 -5.22
N ALA A 46 17.53 14.69 -5.97
CA ALA A 46 18.21 15.94 -6.27
C ALA A 46 17.33 16.89 -7.12
N ALA A 47 17.70 18.18 -7.13
CA ALA A 47 16.91 19.20 -7.82
C ALA A 47 16.70 18.87 -9.32
N GLY A 48 15.45 19.02 -9.78
CA GLY A 48 15.01 18.72 -11.15
C GLY A 48 15.00 17.24 -11.53
N GLU A 49 15.36 16.33 -10.61
CA GLU A 49 15.34 14.89 -10.87
C GLU A 49 13.96 14.28 -10.60
N THR A 50 13.73 13.09 -11.16
CA THR A 50 12.53 12.30 -10.90
C THR A 50 12.92 10.98 -10.27
N CYS A 51 12.28 10.64 -9.16
CA CYS A 51 12.44 9.38 -8.47
C CYS A 51 11.10 8.64 -8.42
N VAL A 52 11.10 7.39 -8.89
CA VAL A 52 9.91 6.52 -8.84
C VAL A 52 10.25 5.32 -7.95
N LEU A 53 9.47 5.09 -6.90
CA LEU A 53 9.67 4.00 -5.94
C LEU A 53 8.50 3.02 -6.02
N GLY A 54 8.80 1.73 -6.21
CA GLY A 54 7.80 0.66 -6.23
C GLY A 54 8.17 -0.50 -5.31
N ASN A 55 7.41 -0.73 -4.23
CA ASN A 55 7.72 -1.80 -3.26
C ASN A 55 9.15 -1.67 -2.68
N VAL A 56 9.49 -0.47 -2.18
CA VAL A 56 10.80 -0.14 -1.62
C VAL A 56 10.69 0.13 -0.12
N VAL A 57 11.70 -0.27 0.65
CA VAL A 57 11.86 0.14 2.05
C VAL A 57 13.00 1.15 2.16
N VAL A 58 12.71 2.35 2.66
CA VAL A 58 13.71 3.38 3.00
C VAL A 58 13.84 3.44 4.52
N GLN A 59 14.99 3.06 5.06
CA GLN A 59 15.25 3.01 6.52
C GLN A 59 15.61 4.37 7.13
N GLY A 60 15.54 5.43 6.33
CA GLY A 60 15.80 6.79 6.73
C GLY A 60 14.73 7.72 6.18
N SER A 61 15.09 8.99 6.05
CA SER A 61 14.20 10.03 5.52
C SER A 61 14.38 10.21 4.02
N ILE A 62 13.36 10.74 3.35
CA ILE A 62 13.44 11.19 1.97
C ILE A 62 13.48 12.71 1.93
N THR A 63 14.48 13.27 1.25
CA THR A 63 14.51 14.69 0.90
C THR A 63 14.26 14.86 -0.60
N VAL A 64 13.34 15.75 -0.96
CA VAL A 64 12.98 16.08 -2.34
C VAL A 64 13.36 17.54 -2.60
N GLY A 65 14.30 17.75 -3.52
CA GLY A 65 14.84 19.05 -3.84
C GLY A 65 13.95 19.90 -4.76
N ASP A 66 14.45 21.10 -5.06
CA ASP A 66 13.82 22.08 -5.95
C ASP A 66 13.47 21.49 -7.33
N ASP A 67 12.24 21.72 -7.79
CA ASP A 67 11.67 21.20 -9.04
C ASP A 67 11.74 19.67 -9.20
N ALA A 68 12.07 18.93 -8.15
CA ALA A 68 12.17 17.47 -8.19
C ALA A 68 10.79 16.81 -8.03
N TRP A 69 10.67 15.59 -8.51
CA TRP A 69 9.44 14.79 -8.42
C TRP A 69 9.70 13.44 -7.76
N LEU A 70 8.95 13.17 -6.69
CA LEU A 70 8.85 11.85 -6.07
C LEU A 70 7.48 11.22 -6.36
N ASP A 71 7.50 10.00 -6.88
CA ASP A 71 6.34 9.11 -6.96
C ASP A 71 6.65 7.81 -6.21
N ALA A 72 5.96 7.53 -5.11
CA ALA A 72 6.19 6.36 -4.28
C ALA A 72 4.92 5.52 -4.16
N THR A 73 4.95 4.30 -4.67
CA THR A 73 3.86 3.33 -4.60
C THR A 73 4.28 2.10 -3.78
N SER A 74 3.47 1.72 -2.81
CA SER A 74 3.72 0.56 -1.93
C SER A 74 5.08 0.60 -1.23
N ALA A 75 5.57 1.79 -0.85
CA ALA A 75 6.83 1.95 -0.14
C ALA A 75 6.64 1.86 1.40
N THR A 76 7.74 1.69 2.12
CA THR A 76 7.80 1.89 3.58
C THR A 76 8.94 2.84 3.87
N ILE A 77 8.63 4.00 4.45
CA ILE A 77 9.59 5.05 4.76
C ILE A 77 9.63 5.18 6.27
N GLU A 78 10.75 4.79 6.89
CA GLU A 78 10.85 4.75 8.36
C GLU A 78 11.03 6.15 8.98
N GLY A 79 11.58 7.10 8.21
CA GLY A 79 11.79 8.49 8.62
C GLY A 79 10.75 9.47 8.05
N ASP A 80 11.21 10.69 7.80
CA ASP A 80 10.40 11.79 7.29
C ASP A 80 10.40 11.84 5.76
N VAL A 81 9.42 12.53 5.17
CA VAL A 81 9.45 12.97 3.77
C VAL A 81 9.39 14.49 3.73
N ILE A 82 10.46 15.12 3.25
CA ILE A 82 10.61 16.57 3.27
C ILE A 82 10.87 17.09 1.85
N GLY A 83 9.94 17.90 1.34
CA GLY A 83 10.05 18.63 0.08
C GLY A 83 10.28 20.12 0.29
N THR A 84 11.27 20.69 -0.39
CA THR A 84 11.46 22.14 -0.48
C THR A 84 11.43 22.56 -1.94
N ASP A 85 10.43 23.36 -2.32
CA ASP A 85 10.18 23.79 -3.70
C ASP A 85 10.07 22.61 -4.69
N ALA A 86 9.62 21.45 -4.20
CA ALA A 86 9.43 20.27 -5.03
C ALA A 86 8.37 20.53 -6.12
N TYR A 87 8.58 19.98 -7.32
CA TYR A 87 7.53 19.99 -8.33
C TYR A 87 6.35 19.12 -7.89
N GLY A 88 6.62 17.98 -7.26
CA GLY A 88 5.56 17.10 -6.80
C GLY A 88 6.04 15.99 -5.87
N ILE A 89 5.20 15.68 -4.88
CA ILE A 89 5.33 14.50 -4.04
C ILE A 89 4.00 13.74 -4.11
N SER A 90 4.03 12.53 -4.67
CA SER A 90 2.90 11.60 -4.73
C SER A 90 3.26 10.33 -3.97
N ILE A 91 2.46 9.97 -2.97
CA ILE A 91 2.68 8.76 -2.16
C ILE A 91 1.36 7.97 -2.10
N ASP A 92 1.40 6.69 -2.50
CA ASP A 92 0.25 5.80 -2.60
C ASP A 92 0.52 4.44 -1.94
N GLY A 93 -0.41 3.93 -1.12
CA GLY A 93 -0.37 2.56 -0.59
C GLY A 93 0.81 2.27 0.35
N THR A 94 1.35 3.32 0.98
CA THR A 94 2.67 3.37 1.64
C THR A 94 2.51 3.53 3.16
N SER A 95 3.62 3.54 3.90
CA SER A 95 3.68 4.12 5.26
C SER A 95 4.85 5.09 5.39
N VAL A 96 4.66 6.19 6.12
CA VAL A 96 5.70 7.13 6.54
C VAL A 96 5.73 7.13 8.06
N GLY A 97 6.86 6.77 8.66
CA GLY A 97 7.01 6.67 10.11
C GLY A 97 7.06 8.04 10.80
N GLY A 98 7.63 9.03 10.12
CA GLY A 98 7.78 10.40 10.61
C GLY A 98 6.79 11.38 9.99
N ASP A 99 7.28 12.60 9.76
CA ASP A 99 6.49 13.73 9.24
C ASP A 99 6.51 13.76 7.71
N VAL A 100 5.45 14.32 7.12
CA VAL A 100 5.41 14.67 5.69
C VAL A 100 5.29 16.19 5.57
N VAL A 101 6.33 16.83 5.05
CA VAL A 101 6.42 18.29 4.96
C VAL A 101 6.72 18.71 3.53
N SER A 102 5.93 19.61 2.94
CA SER A 102 6.20 20.13 1.60
C SER A 102 5.76 21.57 1.42
N PHE A 103 6.71 22.48 1.26
CA PHE A 103 6.45 23.90 1.03
C PHE A 103 7.07 24.38 -0.27
N SER A 104 6.37 25.27 -0.97
CA SER A 104 6.89 25.97 -2.15
C SER A 104 6.68 27.49 -2.01
N GLU A 105 7.75 28.24 -2.24
CA GLU A 105 7.69 29.71 -2.42
C GLU A 105 7.82 30.10 -3.91
N GLY A 106 7.93 29.10 -4.79
CA GLY A 106 8.17 29.26 -6.23
C GLY A 106 6.96 29.78 -7.03
N THR A 107 7.20 30.18 -8.28
CA THR A 107 6.15 30.63 -9.22
C THR A 107 5.44 29.47 -9.94
N ARG A 108 5.92 28.25 -9.77
CA ARG A 108 5.36 27.03 -10.36
C ARG A 108 4.56 26.30 -9.29
N ALA A 109 3.28 26.05 -9.56
CA ALA A 109 2.43 25.27 -8.66
C ALA A 109 2.94 23.82 -8.61
N GLY A 110 3.49 23.44 -7.46
CA GLY A 110 3.80 22.05 -7.15
C GLY A 110 2.59 21.35 -6.49
N PHE A 111 2.75 20.10 -6.09
CA PHE A 111 1.69 19.34 -5.43
C PHE A 111 2.17 18.37 -4.35
N LEU A 112 1.31 18.12 -3.37
CA LEU A 112 1.44 17.05 -2.38
C LEU A 112 0.17 16.18 -2.41
N TYR A 113 0.30 14.97 -2.93
CA TYR A 113 -0.78 13.99 -3.04
C TYR A 113 -0.47 12.77 -2.18
N LEU A 114 -1.29 12.53 -1.15
CA LEU A 114 -1.14 11.40 -0.23
C LEU A 114 -2.38 10.52 -0.30
N ARG A 115 -2.20 9.25 -0.65
CA ARG A 115 -3.30 8.30 -0.85
C ARG A 115 -3.03 6.98 -0.15
N ASP A 116 -4.05 6.41 0.50
CA ASP A 116 -3.99 5.08 1.13
C ASP A 116 -2.71 4.89 1.96
N LEU A 117 -2.49 5.83 2.88
CA LEU A 117 -1.23 6.05 3.56
C LEU A 117 -1.44 6.16 5.07
N THR A 118 -0.49 5.65 5.84
CA THR A 118 -0.36 5.98 7.27
C THR A 118 0.84 6.89 7.48
N VAL A 119 0.65 7.99 8.20
CA VAL A 119 1.70 8.94 8.62
C VAL A 119 1.76 8.93 10.15
N GLY A 120 2.89 8.49 10.70
CA GLY A 120 3.10 8.42 12.15
C GLY A 120 3.33 9.78 12.82
N GLY A 121 3.74 10.77 12.03
CA GLY A 121 3.93 12.15 12.44
C GLY A 121 2.81 13.10 12.02
N MET A 122 3.18 14.33 11.70
CA MET A 122 2.30 15.38 11.18
C MET A 122 2.45 15.55 9.66
N VAL A 123 1.45 16.19 9.06
CA VAL A 123 1.49 16.61 7.65
C VAL A 123 1.43 18.13 7.57
N GLU A 124 2.42 18.74 6.93
CA GLU A 124 2.47 20.17 6.67
C GLU A 124 2.68 20.48 5.19
N ALA A 125 1.88 21.39 4.65
CA ALA A 125 2.04 21.83 3.28
C ALA A 125 1.79 23.32 3.06
N GLY A 126 2.36 23.89 2.01
CA GLY A 126 2.03 25.27 1.65
C GLY A 126 2.55 25.73 0.30
N GLY A 127 1.84 26.68 -0.31
CA GLY A 127 2.16 27.19 -1.66
C GLY A 127 1.98 26.18 -2.80
N ILE A 128 1.34 25.04 -2.54
CA ILE A 128 1.18 23.91 -3.46
C ILE A 128 -0.27 23.42 -3.51
N ASP A 129 -0.58 22.59 -4.50
CA ASP A 129 -1.83 21.84 -4.59
C ASP A 129 -1.79 20.69 -3.56
N VAL A 130 -2.89 20.46 -2.83
CA VAL A 130 -2.94 19.44 -1.76
C VAL A 130 -4.15 18.53 -1.95
N GLU A 131 -3.90 17.22 -2.04
CA GLU A 131 -4.94 16.19 -2.04
C GLU A 131 -4.59 15.07 -1.05
N PHE A 132 -5.51 14.80 -0.13
CA PHE A 132 -5.41 13.68 0.82
C PHE A 132 -6.62 12.77 0.65
N SER A 133 -6.39 11.49 0.36
CA SER A 133 -7.46 10.50 0.28
C SER A 133 -7.14 9.22 1.02
N ASP A 134 -8.05 8.73 1.85
CA ASP A 134 -7.87 7.45 2.57
C ASP A 134 -6.60 7.45 3.42
N LEU A 135 -6.34 8.56 4.10
CA LEU A 135 -5.13 8.81 4.89
C LEU A 135 -5.40 8.62 6.39
N SER A 136 -4.43 8.09 7.13
CA SER A 136 -4.40 8.11 8.60
C SER A 136 -3.17 8.86 9.09
N VAL A 137 -3.38 9.99 9.76
CA VAL A 137 -2.31 10.81 10.35
C VAL A 137 -2.44 10.75 11.87
N ASP A 138 -1.39 10.28 12.55
CA ASP A 138 -1.37 10.20 14.01
C ASP A 138 -1.27 11.61 14.65
N GLY A 139 -0.53 12.51 14.01
CA GLY A 139 -0.37 13.90 14.40
C GLY A 139 -1.45 14.85 13.85
N SER A 140 -1.06 16.10 13.66
CA SER A 140 -1.89 17.16 13.09
C SER A 140 -1.69 17.28 11.58
N VAL A 141 -2.66 17.90 10.90
CA VAL A 141 -2.54 18.30 9.49
C VAL A 141 -2.64 19.82 9.40
N SER A 142 -1.70 20.47 8.73
CA SER A 142 -1.72 21.91 8.53
C SER A 142 -1.37 22.29 7.10
N THR A 143 -2.13 23.20 6.51
CA THR A 143 -1.75 23.85 5.25
C THR A 143 -1.74 25.37 5.40
N ASP A 144 -0.73 26.03 4.84
CA ASP A 144 -0.66 27.49 4.75
C ASP A 144 -0.49 27.93 3.30
N ALA A 145 -1.39 28.79 2.82
CA ALA A 145 -1.39 29.29 1.45
C ALA A 145 -1.29 28.19 0.36
N ALA A 146 -1.84 26.99 0.62
CA ALA A 146 -1.99 25.97 -0.42
C ALA A 146 -2.90 26.51 -1.54
N ASN A 147 -2.65 26.17 -2.80
CA ASN A 147 -3.49 26.64 -3.89
C ASN A 147 -4.94 26.19 -3.69
N TYR A 148 -5.15 24.88 -3.52
CA TYR A 148 -6.38 24.29 -3.02
C TYR A 148 -6.07 23.14 -2.07
N VAL A 149 -7.07 22.74 -1.30
CA VAL A 149 -7.00 21.57 -0.43
C VAL A 149 -8.22 20.69 -0.70
N ASP A 150 -8.01 19.43 -1.03
CA ASP A 150 -9.06 18.41 -1.04
C ASP A 150 -8.72 17.27 -0.07
N VAL A 151 -9.66 16.97 0.82
CA VAL A 151 -9.52 15.94 1.85
C VAL A 151 -10.70 15.01 1.79
N ALA A 152 -10.45 13.74 1.46
CA ALA A 152 -11.45 12.70 1.37
C ALA A 152 -11.09 11.54 2.31
N ARG A 153 -12.01 11.14 3.19
CA ARG A 153 -11.86 9.91 4.01
C ARG A 153 -10.53 9.86 4.78
N THR A 154 -10.19 10.97 5.46
CA THR A 154 -8.92 11.11 6.19
C THR A 154 -9.14 11.18 7.70
N SER A 155 -8.39 10.38 8.45
CA SER A 155 -8.32 10.44 9.91
C SER A 155 -7.13 11.27 10.35
N VAL A 156 -7.33 12.21 11.27
CA VAL A 156 -6.31 13.07 11.88
C VAL A 156 -6.41 12.93 13.39
N GLY A 157 -5.35 12.47 14.05
CA GLY A 157 -5.33 12.31 15.51
C GLY A 157 -5.35 13.65 16.25
N GLY A 158 -4.65 14.65 15.71
CA GLY A 158 -4.56 16.01 16.24
C GLY A 158 -5.55 17.00 15.64
N ASP A 159 -5.10 18.24 15.49
CA ASP A 159 -5.86 19.32 14.86
C ASP A 159 -5.68 19.30 13.33
N ALA A 160 -6.68 19.79 12.60
CA ALA A 160 -6.61 20.03 11.16
C ALA A 160 -6.77 21.52 10.88
N THR A 161 -5.81 22.16 10.21
CA THR A 161 -5.84 23.59 9.87
C THR A 161 -5.61 23.80 8.39
N PHE A 162 -6.53 24.47 7.72
CA PHE A 162 -6.41 24.84 6.31
C PHE A 162 -6.51 26.37 6.18
N ALA A 163 -5.36 27.03 6.05
CA ALA A 163 -5.25 28.49 6.03
C ALA A 163 -4.85 29.01 4.64
N GLY A 164 -5.50 30.10 4.22
CA GLY A 164 -5.07 30.90 3.08
C GLY A 164 -5.26 30.24 1.71
N SER A 165 -6.13 29.24 1.58
CA SER A 165 -6.27 28.53 0.29
C SER A 165 -7.11 29.29 -0.73
N ASP A 166 -6.45 29.83 -1.76
CA ASP A 166 -7.07 30.74 -2.71
C ASP A 166 -8.08 30.09 -3.66
N PHE A 167 -7.91 28.80 -3.99
CA PHE A 167 -8.78 28.07 -4.91
C PHE A 167 -9.81 27.18 -4.25
N GLY A 168 -9.84 27.15 -2.91
CA GLY A 168 -10.90 26.53 -2.12
C GLY A 168 -10.40 25.40 -1.24
N VAL A 169 -11.30 24.92 -0.40
CA VAL A 169 -11.07 23.81 0.53
C VAL A 169 -12.26 22.87 0.47
N SER A 170 -12.03 21.59 0.21
CA SER A 170 -13.03 20.52 0.24
C SER A 170 -12.62 19.50 1.30
N VAL A 171 -13.54 19.18 2.22
CA VAL A 171 -13.33 18.16 3.25
C VAL A 171 -14.58 17.29 3.34
N GLY A 172 -14.45 16.01 2.99
CA GLY A 172 -15.52 15.03 3.06
C GLY A 172 -15.07 13.74 3.74
N GLY A 173 -15.83 13.25 4.71
CA GLY A 173 -15.53 11.96 5.35
C GLY A 173 -14.35 12.03 6.31
N ALA A 174 -13.95 13.22 6.75
CA ALA A 174 -12.83 13.37 7.66
C ALA A 174 -13.22 13.04 9.11
N ILE A 175 -12.29 12.45 9.86
CA ILE A 175 -12.37 12.27 11.30
C ILE A 175 -11.20 13.04 11.92
N VAL A 176 -11.48 14.14 12.61
CA VAL A 176 -10.47 14.97 13.28
C VAL A 176 -10.62 14.80 14.78
N GLY A 177 -9.60 14.27 15.45
CA GLY A 177 -9.59 14.07 16.90
C GLY A 177 -9.62 15.39 17.67
N GLY A 178 -8.89 16.39 17.17
CA GLY A 178 -8.86 17.76 17.67
C GLY A 178 -9.89 18.69 17.01
N SER A 179 -9.50 19.94 16.82
CA SER A 179 -10.29 20.96 16.16
C SER A 179 -9.99 21.04 14.66
N LEU A 180 -11.00 21.42 13.87
CA LEU A 180 -10.86 21.72 12.46
C LEU A 180 -10.98 23.23 12.25
N THR A 181 -9.99 23.85 11.61
CA THR A 181 -9.98 25.27 11.26
C THR A 181 -9.86 25.45 9.76
N VAL A 182 -10.74 26.22 9.15
CA VAL A 182 -10.61 26.69 7.76
C VAL A 182 -10.67 28.20 7.74
N SER A 183 -9.61 28.84 7.24
CA SER A 183 -9.51 30.29 7.29
C SER A 183 -8.93 30.92 6.03
N GLY A 184 -9.40 32.14 5.73
CA GLY A 184 -8.82 32.95 4.67
C GLY A 184 -8.95 32.39 3.26
N SER A 185 -9.89 31.46 3.00
CA SER A 185 -10.08 30.94 1.65
C SER A 185 -10.79 31.96 0.75
N SER A 186 -10.24 32.15 -0.45
CA SER A 186 -10.78 33.09 -1.45
C SER A 186 -11.86 32.46 -2.34
N ARG A 187 -11.98 31.12 -2.34
CA ARG A 187 -12.98 30.36 -3.10
C ARG A 187 -13.77 29.42 -2.19
N GLY A 188 -14.58 28.56 -2.81
CA GLY A 188 -15.56 27.74 -2.11
C GLY A 188 -14.92 26.87 -1.03
N VAL A 189 -15.56 26.84 0.14
CA VAL A 189 -15.23 25.91 1.22
C VAL A 189 -16.40 24.94 1.37
N LEU A 190 -16.14 23.65 1.15
CA LEU A 190 -17.14 22.58 1.24
C LEU A 190 -16.77 21.64 2.38
N LEU A 191 -17.60 21.57 3.42
CA LEU A 191 -17.40 20.70 4.57
C LEU A 191 -18.58 19.74 4.69
N GLY A 192 -18.40 18.50 4.20
CA GLY A 192 -19.45 17.48 4.18
C GLY A 192 -20.67 17.88 3.33
N ALA A 193 -20.50 18.85 2.43
CA ALA A 193 -21.56 19.47 1.64
C ALA A 193 -21.23 19.45 0.15
N ASN A 194 -22.27 19.37 -0.69
CA ASN A 194 -22.17 19.62 -2.12
C ASN A 194 -22.19 21.13 -2.39
N GLU A 195 -21.86 21.55 -3.61
CA GLU A 195 -21.84 22.97 -4.00
C GLU A 195 -23.18 23.69 -3.79
N ASP A 196 -24.30 22.97 -3.90
CA ASP A 196 -25.65 23.48 -3.67
C ASP A 196 -26.02 23.61 -2.17
N GLY A 197 -25.13 23.21 -1.26
CA GLY A 197 -25.32 23.23 0.19
C GLY A 197 -26.07 22.01 0.74
N SER A 198 -26.46 21.05 -0.10
CA SER A 198 -26.99 19.77 0.38
C SER A 198 -25.89 18.92 1.01
N ALA A 199 -26.26 17.99 1.90
CA ALA A 199 -25.29 17.08 2.50
C ALA A 199 -24.67 16.15 1.45
N ALA A 200 -23.34 16.06 1.45
CA ALA A 200 -22.61 15.08 0.67
C ALA A 200 -22.76 13.67 1.29
N ALA A 201 -22.39 12.63 0.53
CA ALA A 201 -22.35 11.27 1.06
C ALA A 201 -21.33 11.09 2.19
N LEU A 202 -20.28 11.92 2.19
CA LEU A 202 -19.17 11.89 3.13
C LEU A 202 -19.27 13.06 4.13
N GLY A 203 -19.94 12.85 5.26
CA GLY A 203 -19.99 13.81 6.37
C GLY A 203 -18.71 13.81 7.21
N ASN A 204 -18.47 14.89 7.97
CA ASN A 204 -17.25 15.01 8.80
C ASN A 204 -17.55 14.77 10.28
N THR A 205 -16.56 14.30 11.03
CA THR A 205 -16.57 14.23 12.49
C THR A 205 -15.39 14.99 13.06
N VAL A 206 -15.65 15.94 13.96
CA VAL A 206 -14.63 16.76 14.62
C VAL A 206 -14.81 16.62 16.12
N GLY A 207 -13.80 16.13 16.83
CA GLY A 207 -13.85 15.92 18.28
C GLY A 207 -13.86 17.23 19.07
N GLY A 208 -13.08 18.20 18.61
CA GLY A 208 -12.96 19.54 19.16
C GLY A 208 -13.91 20.56 18.53
N ASN A 209 -13.42 21.78 18.33
CA ASN A 209 -14.19 22.87 17.74
C ASN A 209 -14.08 22.88 16.21
N LEU A 210 -15.07 23.45 15.55
CA LEU A 210 -14.99 23.82 14.14
C LEU A 210 -14.88 25.34 14.03
N VAL A 211 -13.81 25.86 13.43
CA VAL A 211 -13.59 27.29 13.26
C VAL A 211 -13.55 27.63 11.78
N LEU A 212 -14.47 28.50 11.35
CA LEU A 212 -14.53 29.01 9.98
C LEU A 212 -14.36 30.53 10.05
N SER A 213 -13.24 31.05 9.55
CA SER A 213 -12.95 32.47 9.72
C SER A 213 -12.33 33.17 8.51
N GLY A 214 -12.82 34.36 8.19
CA GLY A 214 -12.22 35.20 7.15
C GLY A 214 -12.32 34.63 5.73
N ASN A 215 -13.23 33.68 5.48
CA ASN A 215 -13.41 33.10 4.16
C ASN A 215 -14.28 34.03 3.31
N SER A 216 -13.80 34.36 2.10
CA SER A 216 -14.48 35.27 1.16
C SER A 216 -15.19 34.54 0.01
N GLY A 217 -14.99 33.23 -0.11
CA GLY A 217 -15.80 32.36 -0.95
C GLY A 217 -17.06 31.84 -0.24
N ASN A 218 -17.93 31.16 -1.00
CA ASN A 218 -19.09 30.50 -0.42
C ASN A 218 -18.65 29.36 0.50
N VAL A 219 -19.07 29.41 1.76
CA VAL A 219 -18.80 28.35 2.74
C VAL A 219 -20.08 27.52 2.94
N GLN A 220 -20.00 26.23 2.61
CA GLN A 220 -21.08 25.25 2.75
C GLN A 220 -20.70 24.24 3.84
N LEU A 221 -21.54 24.07 4.86
CA LEU A 221 -21.36 23.10 5.93
C LEU A 221 -22.58 22.20 6.04
N ALA A 222 -22.43 20.89 5.87
CA ALA A 222 -23.52 19.93 5.99
C ALA A 222 -23.03 18.59 6.55
N GLY A 223 -23.95 17.79 7.10
CA GLY A 223 -23.68 16.43 7.56
C GLY A 223 -22.54 16.28 8.56
N SER A 224 -22.16 17.35 9.28
CA SER A 224 -20.97 17.38 10.12
C SER A 224 -21.31 17.24 11.60
N THR A 225 -20.60 16.37 12.31
CA THR A 225 -20.72 16.17 13.77
C THR A 225 -19.55 16.85 14.46
N VAL A 226 -19.81 17.87 15.27
CA VAL A 226 -18.80 18.65 16.00
C VAL A 226 -19.00 18.44 17.50
N GLY A 227 -17.99 17.91 18.18
CA GLY A 227 -18.05 17.67 19.64
C GLY A 227 -18.03 18.97 20.45
N GLY A 228 -17.31 19.98 19.94
CA GLY A 228 -17.23 21.32 20.51
C GLY A 228 -18.22 22.32 19.90
N ARG A 229 -17.81 23.59 19.89
CA ARG A 229 -18.59 24.69 19.28
C ARG A 229 -18.17 24.90 17.83
N ILE A 230 -19.10 25.42 17.04
CA ILE A 230 -18.82 25.99 15.72
C ILE A 230 -18.66 27.49 15.88
N THR A 231 -17.50 28.03 15.50
CA THR A 231 -17.20 29.46 15.56
C THR A 231 -17.10 30.02 14.15
N LEU A 232 -17.92 31.02 13.85
CA LEU A 232 -18.01 31.69 12.55
C LEU A 232 -17.62 33.15 12.72
N ALA A 233 -16.51 33.56 12.11
CA ALA A 233 -16.04 34.94 12.20
C ALA A 233 -15.66 35.49 10.83
N GLU A 234 -16.14 36.69 10.48
CA GLU A 234 -15.65 37.40 9.30
C GLU A 234 -15.78 36.65 7.95
N ASN A 235 -16.71 35.70 7.84
CA ASN A 235 -17.01 35.03 6.57
C ASN A 235 -17.97 35.90 5.74
N ALA A 236 -17.66 36.07 4.46
CA ALA A 236 -18.46 36.85 3.53
C ALA A 236 -18.54 36.16 2.16
N PRO A 237 -19.71 35.61 1.75
CA PRO A 237 -21.00 35.63 2.46
C PRO A 237 -20.97 34.81 3.76
N ALA A 238 -22.00 35.01 4.61
CA ALA A 238 -22.19 34.21 5.81
C ALA A 238 -22.26 32.71 5.46
N VAL A 239 -21.76 31.86 6.36
CA VAL A 239 -21.71 30.42 6.14
C VAL A 239 -23.13 29.86 5.95
N ASN A 240 -23.32 29.01 4.94
CA ASN A 240 -24.58 28.33 4.70
C ASN A 240 -24.55 26.93 5.30
N PHE A 241 -25.49 26.66 6.19
CA PHE A 241 -25.65 25.37 6.84
C PHE A 241 -26.68 24.53 6.07
N GLY A 242 -26.22 23.41 5.52
CA GLY A 242 -27.08 22.32 5.09
C GLY A 242 -27.66 21.53 6.28
N ALA A 243 -28.39 20.47 5.96
CA ALA A 243 -28.96 19.58 6.97
C ALA A 243 -27.88 18.69 7.63
N GLY A 244 -28.21 18.12 8.79
CA GLY A 244 -27.42 17.05 9.42
C GLY A 244 -26.22 17.51 10.25
N ASN A 245 -26.04 18.82 10.46
CA ASN A 245 -25.00 19.33 11.35
C ASN A 245 -25.39 19.13 12.83
N THR A 246 -24.43 18.77 13.68
CA THR A 246 -24.60 18.76 15.14
C THR A 246 -23.41 19.43 15.83
N ALA A 247 -23.67 20.15 16.93
CA ALA A 247 -22.65 20.85 17.70
C ALA A 247 -23.09 21.10 19.16
N ALA A 248 -22.13 21.42 20.04
CA ALA A 248 -22.41 21.91 21.39
C ALA A 248 -22.98 23.35 21.38
N GLY A 249 -22.76 24.08 20.29
CA GLY A 249 -23.26 25.44 20.08
C GLY A 249 -22.66 26.07 18.83
N VAL A 250 -23.28 27.15 18.37
CA VAL A 250 -22.79 27.93 17.22
C VAL A 250 -22.65 29.38 17.66
N ASP A 251 -21.47 29.96 17.43
CA ASP A 251 -21.16 31.37 17.67
C ASP A 251 -20.92 32.06 16.32
N GLY A 252 -21.71 33.10 16.03
CA GLY A 252 -21.64 33.86 14.78
C GLY A 252 -22.86 33.65 13.87
N ASP A 253 -22.92 34.43 12.79
CA ASP A 253 -24.06 34.45 11.88
C ASP A 253 -23.93 33.36 10.79
N PHE A 254 -25.03 32.68 10.52
CA PHE A 254 -25.14 31.68 9.45
C PHE A 254 -26.51 31.75 8.75
N THR A 255 -26.61 31.11 7.60
CA THR A 255 -27.86 30.90 6.87
C THR A 255 -28.21 29.40 6.80
N GLY A 256 -29.43 29.06 6.43
CA GLY A 256 -29.83 27.65 6.27
C GLY A 256 -30.33 26.99 7.56
N THR A 257 -30.02 25.70 7.73
CA THR A 257 -30.56 24.86 8.81
C THR A 257 -29.61 24.89 10.02
N ALA A 258 -30.10 25.35 11.17
CA ALA A 258 -29.31 25.37 12.39
C ALA A 258 -28.82 23.96 12.78
N ALA A 259 -27.60 23.89 13.34
CA ALA A 259 -27.05 22.64 13.85
C ALA A 259 -27.93 22.09 15.00
N GLY A 260 -28.16 20.78 15.00
CA GLY A 260 -28.78 20.09 16.12
C GLY A 260 -27.90 20.14 17.37
N ALA A 261 -28.52 20.13 18.54
CA ALA A 261 -27.78 20.05 19.80
C ALA A 261 -27.14 18.66 19.95
N ALA A 262 -25.85 18.62 20.27
CA ALA A 262 -25.21 17.40 20.73
C ALA A 262 -25.85 16.93 22.05
N GLY A 263 -26.21 15.65 22.15
CA GLY A 263 -26.83 15.07 23.34
C GLY A 263 -25.84 15.07 24.53
N THR A 264 -26.30 15.48 25.70
CA THR A 264 -25.44 15.52 26.90
C THR A 264 -25.11 14.10 27.35
N GLY A 265 -23.81 13.75 27.33
CA GLY A 265 -23.33 12.42 27.73
C GLY A 265 -23.28 11.39 26.60
N ASP A 266 -23.65 11.77 25.38
CA ASP A 266 -23.51 10.92 24.19
C ASP A 266 -22.04 10.85 23.75
N GLN A 267 -21.65 9.71 23.15
CA GLN A 267 -20.34 9.54 22.52
C GLN A 267 -20.52 9.44 21.00
N SER A 268 -19.74 10.23 20.27
CA SER A 268 -19.67 10.11 18.81
C SER A 268 -18.73 8.96 18.44
N VAL A 269 -19.21 8.07 17.57
CA VAL A 269 -18.42 6.98 16.99
C VAL A 269 -18.37 7.23 15.49
N ALA A 270 -17.16 7.33 14.94
CA ALA A 270 -16.94 7.51 13.52
C ALA A 270 -15.95 6.45 13.01
N VAL A 271 -16.16 6.02 11.78
CA VAL A 271 -15.28 5.08 11.08
C VAL A 271 -15.22 5.50 9.62
N ILE A 272 -14.02 5.49 9.06
CA ILE A 272 -13.82 5.64 7.63
C ILE A 272 -13.91 4.26 7.00
N VAL A 273 -14.80 4.12 6.01
CA VAL A 273 -14.86 2.94 5.16
C VAL A 273 -14.34 3.38 3.79
N PRO A 274 -13.15 2.93 3.37
CA PRO A 274 -12.60 3.28 2.07
C PRO A 274 -13.39 2.63 0.94
N GLU A 275 -13.14 3.08 -0.29
CA GLU A 275 -13.64 2.37 -1.47
C GLU A 275 -13.00 0.98 -1.54
N ALA A 276 -13.81 -0.03 -1.82
CA ALA A 276 -13.32 -1.39 -1.86
C ALA A 276 -12.50 -1.57 -3.16
N ARG A 277 -11.21 -1.89 -3.03
CA ARG A 277 -10.34 -2.20 -4.17
C ARG A 277 -10.90 -3.42 -4.92
N ASP A 278 -10.85 -3.42 -6.25
CA ASP A 278 -11.39 -4.50 -7.10
C ASP A 278 -10.75 -5.89 -6.84
N GLY A 279 -9.61 -5.93 -6.15
CA GLY A 279 -8.82 -7.12 -5.85
C GLY A 279 -8.12 -7.69 -7.08
N GLU A 280 -7.32 -8.75 -6.90
CA GLU A 280 -6.58 -9.39 -7.98
C GLU A 280 -6.54 -10.92 -7.80
N LEU A 281 -6.44 -11.64 -8.92
CA LEU A 281 -6.02 -13.05 -8.93
C LEU A 281 -4.51 -13.14 -9.17
N THR A 282 -3.78 -13.61 -8.18
CA THR A 282 -2.33 -13.86 -8.28
C THR A 282 -2.02 -15.35 -8.12
N TRP A 283 -0.90 -15.81 -8.70
CA TRP A 283 -0.42 -17.17 -8.49
C TRP A 283 1.10 -17.24 -8.50
N SER A 284 1.66 -18.20 -7.78
CA SER A 284 3.10 -18.42 -7.67
C SER A 284 3.43 -19.89 -7.38
N LEU A 285 4.68 -20.28 -7.61
CA LEU A 285 5.22 -21.56 -7.15
C LEU A 285 5.71 -21.42 -5.71
N GLU A 286 5.37 -22.39 -4.87
CA GLU A 286 5.91 -22.48 -3.52
C GLU A 286 7.27 -23.18 -3.55
N GLY A 287 8.33 -22.42 -3.24
CA GLY A 287 9.68 -22.95 -3.11
C GLY A 287 10.73 -22.11 -3.81
N THR A 288 11.98 -22.51 -3.64
CA THR A 288 13.15 -21.84 -4.21
C THR A 288 13.60 -22.44 -5.55
N SER A 289 12.93 -23.50 -6.01
CA SER A 289 13.24 -24.21 -7.25
C SER A 289 11.97 -24.55 -8.01
N ASN A 290 12.05 -24.50 -9.34
CA ASN A 290 11.02 -24.96 -10.27
C ASN A 290 11.24 -26.40 -10.74
N LEU A 291 12.16 -27.15 -10.13
CA LEU A 291 12.46 -28.53 -10.51
C LEU A 291 11.48 -29.51 -9.85
N VAL A 292 10.70 -30.19 -10.68
CA VAL A 292 9.99 -31.41 -10.32
C VAL A 292 10.94 -32.60 -10.48
N ASN A 293 11.22 -33.32 -9.40
CA ASN A 293 12.14 -34.45 -9.40
C ASN A 293 11.38 -35.78 -9.21
N LEU A 294 11.31 -36.58 -10.28
CA LEU A 294 10.70 -37.91 -10.26
C LEU A 294 11.68 -39.03 -9.86
N GLY A 295 12.95 -38.70 -9.58
CA GLY A 295 13.98 -39.66 -9.22
C GLY A 295 14.45 -40.56 -10.37
N VAL A 296 14.78 -41.81 -10.04
CA VAL A 296 15.22 -42.83 -11.01
C VAL A 296 14.09 -43.80 -11.23
N ALA A 297 13.72 -44.04 -12.49
CA ALA A 297 12.64 -44.96 -12.82
C ALA A 297 13.01 -46.41 -12.52
N GLU A 298 12.05 -47.16 -11.97
CA GLU A 298 12.16 -48.57 -11.62
C GLU A 298 11.48 -49.44 -12.68
N GLU A 299 12.09 -50.58 -13.03
CA GLU A 299 11.50 -51.52 -13.99
C GLU A 299 10.39 -52.36 -13.32
N GLN A 300 9.17 -52.30 -13.87
CA GLN A 300 7.99 -53.02 -13.38
C GLN A 300 7.59 -54.20 -14.29
N GLY A 301 8.52 -54.66 -15.12
CA GLY A 301 8.37 -55.83 -16.00
C GLY A 301 7.88 -55.53 -17.42
N ASP A 302 6.89 -54.65 -17.59
CA ASP A 302 6.40 -54.20 -18.93
C ASP A 302 6.57 -52.69 -19.18
N HIS A 303 6.98 -51.93 -18.17
CA HIS A 303 7.30 -50.51 -18.23
C HIS A 303 8.35 -50.12 -17.18
N PHE A 304 8.88 -48.91 -17.31
CA PHE A 304 9.58 -48.20 -16.24
C PHE A 304 8.61 -47.24 -15.55
N ALA A 305 8.61 -47.21 -14.21
CA ALA A 305 7.77 -46.35 -13.39
C ALA A 305 8.61 -45.35 -12.57
N ALA A 306 8.15 -44.11 -12.47
CA ALA A 306 8.74 -43.09 -11.58
C ALA A 306 7.63 -42.21 -11.01
N SER A 307 7.77 -41.81 -9.75
CA SER A 307 6.80 -40.96 -9.07
C SER A 307 7.48 -39.74 -8.46
N GLY A 308 6.72 -38.66 -8.28
CA GLY A 308 7.17 -37.48 -7.56
C GLY A 308 6.01 -36.52 -7.33
N GLU A 309 6.29 -35.39 -6.71
CA GLU A 309 5.27 -34.39 -6.37
C GLU A 309 5.50 -33.13 -7.21
N LEU A 310 4.40 -32.49 -7.60
CA LEU A 310 4.44 -31.17 -8.21
C LEU A 310 4.95 -30.14 -7.19
N VAL A 311 5.76 -29.19 -7.63
CA VAL A 311 6.07 -28.00 -6.83
C VAL A 311 4.75 -27.26 -6.56
N PRO A 312 4.33 -27.08 -5.29
CA PRO A 312 3.00 -26.56 -5.01
C PRO A 312 2.74 -25.19 -5.64
N VAL A 313 1.50 -24.94 -6.05
CA VAL A 313 1.09 -23.70 -6.70
C VAL A 313 0.15 -22.95 -5.75
N ARG A 314 0.60 -21.81 -5.22
CA ARG A 314 -0.27 -20.92 -4.44
C ARG A 314 -1.08 -20.06 -5.40
N VAL A 315 -2.39 -20.00 -5.19
CA VAL A 315 -3.32 -19.13 -5.90
C VAL A 315 -4.02 -18.28 -4.86
N THR A 316 -4.02 -16.96 -5.04
CA THR A 316 -4.69 -16.01 -4.16
C THR A 316 -5.67 -15.19 -4.98
N ASP A 317 -6.96 -15.28 -4.66
CA ASP A 317 -7.99 -14.44 -5.26
C ASP A 317 -8.58 -13.51 -4.19
N SER A 318 -8.35 -12.21 -4.36
CA SER A 318 -8.91 -11.16 -3.50
C SER A 318 -10.03 -10.36 -4.17
N ARG A 319 -10.46 -10.76 -5.38
CA ARG A 319 -11.44 -10.01 -6.16
C ARG A 319 -12.81 -10.06 -5.52
N LEU A 320 -13.43 -8.90 -5.30
CA LEU A 320 -14.69 -8.77 -4.55
C LEU A 320 -15.86 -9.51 -5.20
N ALA A 321 -15.91 -9.54 -6.52
CA ALA A 321 -16.96 -10.25 -7.25
C ALA A 321 -16.76 -11.79 -7.25
N ALA A 322 -15.64 -12.27 -6.71
CA ALA A 322 -15.23 -13.68 -6.68
C ALA A 322 -15.51 -14.41 -8.00
N PRO A 323 -15.06 -13.90 -9.17
CA PRO A 323 -15.29 -14.57 -10.44
C PRO A 323 -14.56 -15.92 -10.47
N ALA A 324 -15.04 -16.86 -11.28
CA ALA A 324 -14.42 -18.18 -11.35
C ALA A 324 -12.98 -18.12 -11.88
N TRP A 325 -12.11 -18.99 -11.38
CA TRP A 325 -10.74 -19.13 -11.88
C TRP A 325 -10.34 -20.60 -12.02
N SER A 326 -9.32 -20.87 -12.83
CA SER A 326 -8.72 -22.20 -12.97
C SER A 326 -7.22 -22.14 -13.25
N VAL A 327 -6.48 -23.10 -12.70
CA VAL A 327 -5.09 -23.38 -13.06
C VAL A 327 -5.05 -24.71 -13.79
N SER A 328 -4.37 -24.73 -14.94
CA SER A 328 -4.16 -25.92 -15.75
C SER A 328 -2.67 -26.16 -16.00
N ALA A 329 -2.31 -27.40 -16.30
CA ALA A 329 -0.96 -27.77 -16.70
C ALA A 329 -0.93 -28.63 -17.97
N GLN A 330 0.14 -28.51 -18.74
CA GLN A 330 0.45 -29.38 -19.88
C GLN A 330 1.95 -29.64 -19.92
N ILE A 331 2.36 -30.90 -20.14
CA ILE A 331 3.77 -31.25 -20.26
C ILE A 331 4.20 -31.39 -21.72
N SER A 332 5.39 -30.90 -22.03
CA SER A 332 6.05 -31.16 -23.31
C SER A 332 6.48 -32.62 -23.43
N ASP A 333 6.89 -33.04 -24.62
CA ASP A 333 7.60 -34.31 -24.78
C ASP A 333 8.92 -34.31 -23.98
N PHE A 334 9.23 -35.47 -23.41
CA PHE A 334 10.48 -35.77 -22.73
C PHE A 334 11.61 -35.96 -23.74
N ARG A 335 12.79 -35.39 -23.46
CA ARG A 335 13.96 -35.46 -24.35
C ARG A 335 15.22 -35.93 -23.63
N ALA A 336 15.99 -36.79 -24.28
CA ALA A 336 17.33 -37.20 -23.86
C ALA A 336 18.23 -37.31 -25.11
N GLY A 337 19.12 -36.34 -25.31
CA GLY A 337 19.90 -36.25 -26.55
C GLY A 337 19.00 -36.14 -27.79
N SER A 338 19.11 -37.08 -28.73
CA SER A 338 18.24 -37.17 -29.92
C SER A 338 16.95 -37.96 -29.68
N GLN A 339 16.79 -38.60 -28.52
CA GLN A 339 15.63 -39.41 -28.19
C GLN A 339 14.50 -38.51 -27.70
N THR A 340 13.28 -38.79 -28.15
CA THR A 340 12.05 -38.09 -27.73
C THR A 340 11.01 -39.12 -27.31
N VAL A 341 10.35 -38.85 -26.19
CA VAL A 341 9.28 -39.68 -25.65
C VAL A 341 8.10 -38.77 -25.34
N SER A 342 6.90 -39.19 -25.74
CA SER A 342 5.74 -38.33 -25.62
C SER A 342 5.42 -37.99 -24.17
N GLY A 343 5.02 -36.74 -23.90
CA GLY A 343 4.54 -36.31 -22.59
C GLY A 343 3.32 -37.08 -22.08
N LYS A 344 2.65 -37.84 -22.95
CA LYS A 344 1.43 -38.60 -22.62
C LYS A 344 1.65 -39.65 -21.54
N TYR A 345 2.89 -40.08 -21.34
CA TYR A 345 3.25 -41.09 -20.37
C TYR A 345 3.28 -40.59 -18.93
N LEU A 346 3.16 -39.28 -18.72
CA LEU A 346 2.97 -38.70 -17.39
C LEU A 346 1.48 -38.57 -17.11
N GLY A 347 1.02 -39.21 -16.03
CA GLY A 347 -0.25 -38.98 -15.37
C GLY A 347 -0.06 -38.19 -14.07
N TRP A 348 -1.17 -37.81 -13.43
CA TRP A 348 -1.14 -37.17 -12.13
C TRP A 348 -2.43 -37.36 -11.32
N THR A 349 -2.40 -37.03 -10.04
CA THR A 349 -3.55 -36.91 -9.16
C THR A 349 -3.51 -35.54 -8.49
N PRO A 350 -4.27 -34.55 -8.98
CA PRO A 350 -4.33 -33.23 -8.37
C PRO A 350 -4.93 -33.25 -6.97
N GLU A 351 -4.50 -32.32 -6.13
CA GLU A 351 -4.97 -32.15 -4.77
C GLU A 351 -4.94 -30.67 -4.33
N VAL A 352 -5.61 -30.37 -3.22
CA VAL A 352 -5.57 -29.07 -2.57
C VAL A 352 -4.95 -29.25 -1.19
N LEU A 353 -3.76 -28.67 -1.01
CA LEU A 353 -2.94 -28.78 0.19
C LEU A 353 -3.39 -27.79 1.28
N GLU A 354 -3.77 -26.57 0.88
CA GLU A 354 -4.35 -25.52 1.71
C GLU A 354 -5.56 -24.93 0.99
N ASN A 355 -6.66 -24.62 1.69
CA ASN A 355 -7.91 -24.29 1.02
C ASN A 355 -8.76 -23.21 1.72
N GLU A 356 -8.17 -22.04 1.95
CA GLU A 356 -8.93 -20.88 2.44
C GLU A 356 -9.77 -20.23 1.33
N GLY A 357 -9.31 -20.32 0.07
CA GLY A 357 -9.96 -19.75 -1.12
C GLY A 357 -11.01 -20.65 -1.80
N GLY A 358 -11.41 -21.77 -1.20
CA GLY A 358 -12.45 -22.65 -1.73
C GLY A 358 -12.14 -23.31 -3.09
N ALA A 359 -10.86 -23.57 -3.36
CA ALA A 359 -10.42 -24.33 -4.50
C ALA A 359 -10.91 -25.79 -4.46
N VAL A 360 -11.05 -26.37 -5.65
CA VAL A 360 -11.37 -27.78 -5.89
C VAL A 360 -10.28 -28.35 -6.77
N ALA A 361 -9.74 -29.51 -6.39
CA ALA A 361 -8.76 -30.24 -7.18
C ALA A 361 -9.33 -30.69 -8.53
N GLY A 362 -8.50 -30.69 -9.56
CA GLY A 362 -8.81 -31.28 -10.86
C GLY A 362 -9.01 -32.79 -10.79
N ALA A 363 -9.53 -33.36 -11.87
CA ALA A 363 -9.70 -34.81 -11.96
C ALA A 363 -8.33 -35.51 -12.10
N PRO A 364 -8.14 -36.69 -11.45
CA PRO A 364 -6.98 -37.53 -11.69
C PRO A 364 -6.88 -37.95 -13.15
N VAL A 365 -5.66 -37.99 -13.68
CA VAL A 365 -5.36 -38.34 -15.08
C VAL A 365 -4.35 -39.48 -15.07
N VAL A 366 -4.77 -40.64 -15.55
CA VAL A 366 -3.89 -41.81 -15.66
C VAL A 366 -2.82 -41.60 -16.74
N SER A 367 -1.69 -42.29 -16.60
CA SER A 367 -0.67 -42.33 -17.64
C SER A 367 -1.21 -42.90 -18.96
N GLY A 368 -0.78 -42.32 -20.07
CA GLY A 368 -1.03 -42.80 -21.43
C GLY A 368 -0.35 -44.14 -21.77
N PHE A 369 0.45 -44.71 -20.87
CA PHE A 369 0.85 -46.12 -20.94
C PHE A 369 -0.36 -47.03 -20.72
N VAL A 370 -1.21 -46.69 -19.75
CA VAL A 370 -2.46 -47.39 -19.46
C VAL A 370 -3.54 -46.99 -20.46
N SER A 371 -3.82 -45.68 -20.58
CA SER A 371 -4.82 -45.17 -21.53
C SER A 371 -4.77 -43.64 -21.70
N GLY A 372 -5.23 -43.15 -22.85
CA GLY A 372 -5.40 -41.71 -23.08
C GLY A 372 -4.10 -40.95 -23.33
N ASP A 373 -4.17 -39.62 -23.17
CA ASP A 373 -3.12 -38.69 -23.55
C ASP A 373 -2.28 -38.17 -22.36
N GLY A 374 -2.50 -38.69 -21.15
CA GLY A 374 -1.85 -38.18 -19.93
C GLY A 374 -1.88 -36.66 -19.85
N LEU A 375 -0.72 -36.06 -19.52
CA LEU A 375 -0.51 -34.61 -19.49
C LEU A 375 0.01 -34.01 -20.80
N SER A 376 0.07 -34.76 -21.92
CA SER A 376 0.48 -34.18 -23.22
C SER A 376 -0.54 -33.19 -23.80
N THR A 377 -1.74 -33.14 -23.22
CA THR A 377 -2.77 -32.13 -23.48
C THR A 377 -3.14 -31.47 -22.15
N ALA A 378 -3.62 -30.22 -22.20
CA ALA A 378 -3.90 -29.45 -20.98
C ALA A 378 -4.92 -30.16 -20.06
N ARG A 379 -4.64 -30.12 -18.75
CA ARG A 379 -5.48 -30.68 -17.68
C ARG A 379 -5.59 -29.67 -16.54
N VAL A 380 -6.76 -29.59 -15.93
CA VAL A 380 -6.99 -28.71 -14.77
C VAL A 380 -6.25 -29.30 -13.56
N LEU A 381 -5.42 -28.47 -12.92
CA LEU A 381 -4.80 -28.74 -11.62
C LEU A 381 -5.80 -28.45 -10.50
N GLY A 382 -6.44 -27.28 -10.56
CA GLY A 382 -7.49 -26.89 -9.62
C GLY A 382 -8.23 -25.66 -10.10
N SER A 383 -9.40 -25.41 -9.52
CA SER A 383 -10.26 -24.26 -9.86
C SER A 383 -11.13 -23.85 -8.69
N ALA A 384 -11.64 -22.61 -8.69
CA ALA A 384 -12.74 -22.20 -7.83
C ALA A 384 -13.89 -21.63 -8.67
N ALA A 385 -15.12 -21.90 -8.23
CA ALA A 385 -16.32 -21.43 -8.91
C ALA A 385 -16.57 -19.94 -8.62
N ALA A 386 -17.46 -19.31 -9.38
CA ALA A 386 -17.91 -17.96 -9.05
C ALA A 386 -18.59 -17.95 -7.67
N GLY A 387 -18.30 -16.94 -6.85
CA GLY A 387 -18.77 -16.85 -5.47
C GLY A 387 -17.99 -17.70 -4.47
N HIS A 388 -16.78 -18.14 -4.82
CA HIS A 388 -15.87 -18.80 -3.88
C HIS A 388 -15.42 -17.82 -2.78
N PRO A 389 -15.00 -18.32 -1.60
CA PRO A 389 -14.40 -17.49 -0.56
C PRO A 389 -13.15 -16.79 -1.07
N ALA A 390 -12.99 -15.50 -0.79
CA ALA A 390 -11.73 -14.81 -1.02
C ALA A 390 -10.63 -15.41 -0.13
N GLY A 391 -9.39 -15.46 -0.64
CA GLY A 391 -8.25 -15.99 0.09
C GLY A 391 -7.31 -16.82 -0.77
N SER A 392 -6.41 -17.54 -0.11
CA SER A 392 -5.39 -18.36 -0.76
C SER A 392 -5.75 -19.84 -0.75
N SER A 393 -5.36 -20.54 -1.82
CA SER A 393 -5.33 -22.00 -1.86
C SER A 393 -3.98 -22.47 -2.41
N VAL A 394 -3.49 -23.60 -1.93
CA VAL A 394 -2.28 -24.24 -2.44
C VAL A 394 -2.66 -25.52 -3.16
N LEU A 395 -2.36 -25.59 -4.45
CA LEU A 395 -2.62 -26.74 -5.30
C LEU A 395 -1.37 -27.62 -5.39
N GLY A 396 -1.55 -28.92 -5.29
CA GLY A 396 -0.52 -29.94 -5.46
C GLY A 396 -0.94 -30.99 -6.47
N ALA A 397 -0.02 -31.90 -6.80
CA ALA A 397 -0.36 -33.12 -7.53
C ALA A 397 0.71 -34.19 -7.33
N ASP A 398 0.28 -35.43 -7.08
CA ASP A 398 1.13 -36.61 -7.23
C ASP A 398 1.32 -36.90 -8.71
N LEU A 399 2.55 -37.12 -9.15
CA LEU A 399 2.92 -37.40 -10.54
C LEU A 399 3.29 -38.87 -10.70
N ASP A 400 2.79 -39.49 -11.77
CA ASP A 400 3.02 -40.91 -12.10
C ASP A 400 3.49 -41.04 -13.56
N LEU A 401 4.78 -41.33 -13.74
CA LEU A 401 5.39 -41.51 -15.05
C LEU A 401 5.55 -43.01 -15.36
N GLN A 402 4.97 -43.47 -16.46
CA GLN A 402 5.09 -44.85 -16.92
C GLN A 402 5.59 -44.90 -18.37
N LEU A 403 6.83 -45.33 -18.58
CA LEU A 403 7.49 -45.36 -19.88
C LEU A 403 7.58 -46.79 -20.44
N PRO A 404 7.32 -47.03 -21.74
CA PRO A 404 7.55 -48.34 -22.34
C PRO A 404 9.01 -48.77 -22.24
N LEU A 405 9.30 -50.07 -22.08
CA LEU A 405 10.68 -50.59 -22.01
C LEU A 405 11.53 -50.33 -23.26
N SER A 406 10.90 -49.96 -24.39
CA SER A 406 11.59 -49.53 -25.61
C SER A 406 12.24 -48.14 -25.48
N VAL A 407 11.98 -47.42 -24.39
CA VAL A 407 12.67 -46.17 -24.09
C VAL A 407 14.16 -46.45 -23.88
N GLY A 408 15.02 -45.62 -24.47
CA GLY A 408 16.46 -45.76 -24.26
C GLY A 408 16.87 -45.35 -22.85
N THR A 409 18.09 -45.65 -22.46
CA THR A 409 18.67 -45.15 -21.21
C THR A 409 19.09 -43.69 -21.35
N GLY A 410 18.76 -42.85 -20.37
CA GLY A 410 19.22 -41.46 -20.33
C GLY A 410 18.47 -40.64 -19.30
N THR A 411 18.93 -39.40 -19.08
CA THR A 411 18.19 -38.41 -18.30
C THR A 411 17.21 -37.70 -19.24
N TYR A 412 15.93 -37.98 -19.06
CA TYR A 412 14.85 -37.37 -19.83
C TYR A 412 14.32 -36.13 -19.12
N THR A 413 14.29 -35.00 -19.83
CA THR A 413 13.75 -33.74 -19.30
C THR A 413 12.57 -33.25 -20.13
N ALA A 414 11.62 -32.59 -19.49
CA ALA A 414 10.46 -31.96 -20.10
C ALA A 414 10.11 -30.69 -19.34
N THR A 415 9.31 -29.83 -19.97
CA THR A 415 8.76 -28.62 -19.33
C THR A 415 7.28 -28.83 -19.06
N LEU A 416 6.88 -28.68 -17.80
CA LEU A 416 5.47 -28.58 -17.42
C LEU A 416 5.07 -27.10 -17.42
N THR A 417 4.17 -26.73 -18.31
CA THR A 417 3.68 -25.36 -18.44
C THR A 417 2.39 -25.21 -17.63
N LEU A 418 2.36 -24.28 -16.68
CA LEU A 418 1.18 -23.88 -15.92
C LEU A 418 0.49 -22.69 -16.60
N THR A 419 -0.84 -22.65 -16.55
CA THR A 419 -1.64 -21.54 -17.07
C THR A 419 -2.81 -21.28 -16.13
N ALA A 420 -2.85 -20.06 -15.60
CA ALA A 420 -3.96 -19.55 -14.80
C ALA A 420 -4.91 -18.72 -15.68
N LEU A 421 -6.22 -18.90 -15.47
CA LEU A 421 -7.29 -18.12 -16.09
C LEU A 421 -8.20 -17.61 -14.97
N GLY A 422 -8.55 -16.33 -15.01
CA GLY A 422 -9.37 -15.66 -14.00
C GLY A 422 -10.36 -14.69 -14.60
#